data_AF-A0A537X3W5-F1
#
_entry.id   AF-A0A537X3W5-F1
#
_cell.length_a   1.000
_cell.length_b   1.000
_cell.length_c   1.000
_cell.angle_alpha   90.00
_cell.angle_beta   90.00
_cell.angle_gamma   90.00
#
_symmetry.space_group_name_H-M   'P 1'
#
loop_
_entity.id
_entity.type
_entity.pdbx_description
1 polymer ?
#
loop_
_entity_poly.entity_id
_entity_poly.type
_entity_poly.pdbx_seq_one_letter_code
_entity_poly.pdbx_strand_id
1 'polypeptide(L)'
;DPDGQLPDIPETNASKSGRQRLVDVAARDKLTVRQLAQRVGGYGGLSFVGTAKTIADQMEEWLTSNGSDGFNIMFPFLPAGLDDFVDKVVPELQRRGIFRKEYEGGTLRENLGLPRPKNRFFES
;
A
#
# COMPACT_ATOMS: atom_id res chain seq x y z
N ASP A 1 30.35 1.33 6.80
CA ASP A 1 30.46 -0.11 7.07
C ASP A 1 29.06 -0.68 7.24
N PRO A 2 28.62 -1.64 6.42
CA PRO A 2 27.30 -2.28 6.54
C PRO A 2 27.07 -3.00 7.87
N ASP A 3 28.14 -3.49 8.49
CA ASP A 3 28.07 -4.30 9.72
C ASP A 3 28.32 -3.45 10.99
N GLY A 4 28.54 -2.14 10.81
CA GLY A 4 28.55 -1.14 11.88
C GLY A 4 27.19 -0.45 12.07
N GLN A 5 27.05 0.35 13.14
CA GLN A 5 25.86 1.17 13.38
C GLN A 5 25.81 2.39 12.47
N LEU A 6 24.66 3.07 12.41
CA LEU A 6 24.58 4.37 11.74
C LEU A 6 25.60 5.34 12.36
N PRO A 7 26.36 6.08 11.54
CA PRO A 7 27.15 7.20 12.02
C PRO A 7 26.22 8.34 12.47
N ASP A 8 26.80 9.38 13.07
CA ASP A 8 26.04 10.61 13.30
C ASP A 8 25.54 11.17 11.96
N ILE A 9 24.22 11.37 11.84
CA ILE A 9 23.59 11.81 10.60
C ILE A 9 23.21 13.29 10.78
N PRO A 10 23.72 14.22 9.96
CA PRO A 10 23.41 15.65 10.08
C PRO A 10 21.99 15.97 9.63
N GLU A 11 21.32 16.92 10.26
CA GLU A 11 19.92 17.28 9.97
C GLU A 11 19.66 17.61 8.48
N THR A 12 18.46 17.28 7.99
CA THR A 12 18.02 17.57 6.62
C THR A 12 16.69 18.31 6.61
N ASN A 13 16.46 19.15 5.59
CA ASN A 13 15.16 19.81 5.40
C ASN A 13 14.10 18.93 4.72
N ALA A 14 14.48 17.76 4.22
CA ALA A 14 13.56 16.76 3.66
C ALA A 14 13.33 15.60 4.65
N SER A 15 12.14 14.99 4.58
CA SER A 15 11.77 13.74 5.27
C SER A 15 12.08 13.67 6.76
N LYS A 16 12.02 14.80 7.48
CA LYS A 16 12.42 14.93 8.90
C LYS A 16 11.84 13.84 9.80
N SER A 17 10.51 13.67 9.77
CA SER A 17 9.81 12.71 10.61
C SER A 17 10.07 11.25 10.24
N GLY A 18 10.14 10.92 8.95
CA GLY A 18 10.47 9.57 8.47
C GLY A 18 11.89 9.18 8.85
N ARG A 19 12.85 10.08 8.58
CA ARG A 19 14.26 9.92 8.92
C ARG A 19 14.47 9.77 10.43
N GLN A 20 13.92 10.67 11.24
CA GLN A 20 14.08 10.62 12.70
C GLN A 20 13.61 9.27 13.25
N ARG A 21 12.46 8.78 12.76
CA ARG A 21 11.96 7.43 13.13
C ARG A 21 12.98 6.33 12.86
N LEU A 22 13.70 6.38 11.74
CA LEU A 22 14.70 5.38 11.39
C LEU A 22 15.96 5.49 12.25
N VAL A 23 16.42 6.70 12.52
CA VAL A 23 17.56 6.97 13.41
C VAL A 23 17.24 6.45 14.82
N ASP A 24 16.05 6.77 15.33
CA ASP A 24 15.60 6.32 16.66
C ASP A 24 15.50 4.80 16.75
N VAL A 25 14.94 4.14 15.74
CA VAL A 25 14.85 2.67 15.69
C VAL A 25 16.23 2.02 15.62
N ALA A 26 17.14 2.57 14.81
CA ALA A 26 18.50 2.06 14.70
C ALA A 26 19.26 2.17 16.02
N ALA A 27 19.13 3.30 16.71
CA ALA A 27 19.76 3.55 18.00
C ALA A 27 19.17 2.66 19.11
N ARG A 28 17.84 2.60 19.22
CA ARG A 28 17.12 1.81 20.23
C ARG A 28 17.43 0.32 20.11
N ASP A 29 17.37 -0.21 18.89
CA ASP A 29 17.52 -1.65 18.64
C ASP A 29 18.98 -2.04 18.31
N LYS A 30 19.91 -1.09 18.39
CA LYS A 30 21.35 -1.25 18.09
C LYS A 30 21.63 -1.90 16.73
N LEU A 31 20.84 -1.56 15.73
CA LEU A 31 20.92 -2.19 14.40
C LEU A 31 22.18 -1.78 13.66
N THR A 32 22.77 -2.74 12.94
CA THR A 32 23.74 -2.42 11.90
C THR A 32 23.05 -1.73 10.71
N VAL A 33 23.81 -1.03 9.88
CA VAL A 33 23.29 -0.41 8.65
C VAL A 33 22.57 -1.45 7.78
N ARG A 34 23.11 -2.67 7.66
CA ARG A 34 22.49 -3.78 6.93
C ARG A 34 21.15 -4.21 7.53
N GLN A 35 21.08 -4.38 8.85
CA GLN A 35 19.86 -4.78 9.53
C GLN A 35 18.78 -3.70 9.44
N LEU A 36 19.17 -2.43 9.58
CA LEU A 36 18.26 -1.32 9.39
C LEU A 36 17.73 -1.32 7.96
N ALA A 37 18.60 -1.42 6.95
CA ALA A 37 18.22 -1.49 5.54
C ALA A 37 17.27 -2.65 5.23
N GLN A 38 17.51 -3.84 5.79
CA GLN A 38 16.61 -4.99 5.65
C GLN A 38 15.23 -4.74 6.27
N ARG A 39 15.19 -4.05 7.42
CA ARG A 39 13.95 -3.71 8.12
C ARG A 39 13.14 -2.64 7.41
N VAL A 40 13.80 -1.64 6.81
CA VAL A 40 13.15 -0.52 6.13
C VAL A 40 13.00 -0.72 4.63
N GLY A 41 13.67 -1.73 4.07
CA GLY A 41 13.65 -2.04 2.64
C GLY A 41 12.30 -2.57 2.17
N GLY A 42 11.44 -3.02 3.08
CA GLY A 42 10.03 -3.29 2.82
C GLY A 42 9.18 -2.02 2.93
N TYR A 43 7.99 -2.04 2.32
CA TYR A 43 7.03 -0.95 2.51
C TYR A 43 6.61 -0.84 3.98
N GLY A 44 6.97 0.27 4.63
CA GLY A 44 6.66 0.55 6.04
C GLY A 44 5.34 1.30 6.27
N GLY A 45 4.42 1.27 5.31
CA GLY A 45 3.11 1.90 5.42
C GLY A 45 2.03 0.97 5.99
N LEU A 46 0.77 1.33 5.75
CA LEU A 46 -0.40 0.52 6.13
C LEU A 46 -0.23 -0.93 5.61
N SER A 47 -0.26 -1.89 6.53
CA SER A 47 -0.06 -3.30 6.24
C SER A 47 -1.23 -4.11 6.80
N PHE A 48 -1.89 -4.88 5.94
CA PHE A 48 -2.94 -5.80 6.36
C PHE A 48 -2.36 -7.20 6.49
N VAL A 49 -2.29 -7.71 7.72
CA VAL A 49 -1.74 -9.04 8.02
C VAL A 49 -2.80 -9.85 8.75
N GLY A 50 -3.19 -10.99 8.18
CA GLY A 50 -4.19 -11.87 8.78
C GLY A 50 -4.82 -12.82 7.78
N THR A 51 -5.99 -13.36 8.15
CA THR A 51 -6.84 -14.16 7.26
C THR A 51 -7.50 -13.28 6.20
N ALA A 52 -7.99 -13.88 5.12
CA ALA A 52 -8.74 -13.15 4.09
C ALA A 52 -9.94 -12.38 4.67
N LYS A 53 -10.67 -12.98 5.61
CA LYS A 53 -11.77 -12.31 6.31
C LYS A 53 -11.30 -11.07 7.07
N THR A 54 -10.25 -11.19 7.87
CA THR A 54 -9.74 -10.07 8.68
C THR A 54 -9.11 -8.96 7.83
N ILE A 55 -8.51 -9.31 6.69
CA ILE A 55 -8.02 -8.32 5.72
C ILE A 55 -9.22 -7.58 5.09
N ALA A 56 -10.25 -8.31 4.66
CA ALA A 56 -11.46 -7.70 4.13
C ALA A 56 -12.22 -6.84 5.16
N ASP A 57 -12.25 -7.24 6.44
CA ASP A 57 -12.80 -6.43 7.54
C ASP A 57 -12.09 -5.07 7.63
N GLN A 58 -10.75 -5.06 7.57
CA GLN A 58 -9.96 -3.82 7.62
C GLN A 58 -10.15 -2.98 6.35
N MET A 59 -10.16 -3.59 5.16
CA MET A 59 -10.40 -2.85 3.91
C MET A 59 -11.80 -2.20 3.89
N GLU A 60 -12.81 -2.91 4.39
CA GLU A 60 -14.17 -2.40 4.52
C GLU A 60 -14.24 -1.19 5.46
N GLU A 61 -13.55 -1.23 6.60
CA GLU A 61 -13.48 -0.11 7.54
C GLU A 61 -12.93 1.15 6.84
N TRP A 62 -11.83 1.03 6.10
CA TRP A 62 -11.24 2.15 5.35
C TRP A 62 -12.16 2.73 4.28
N LEU A 63 -12.92 1.89 3.56
CA LEU A 63 -13.87 2.34 2.54
C LEU A 63 -15.11 3.00 3.16
N THR A 64 -15.71 2.37 4.17
CA THR A 64 -16.97 2.82 4.79
C THR A 64 -16.81 4.03 5.69
N SER A 65 -15.61 4.23 6.26
CA SER A 65 -15.26 5.43 7.03
C SER A 65 -14.80 6.62 6.17
N ASN A 66 -14.82 6.50 4.83
CA ASN A 66 -14.25 7.47 3.90
C ASN A 66 -12.75 7.74 4.14
N GLY A 67 -12.00 6.73 4.58
CA GLY A 67 -10.55 6.79 4.70
C GLY A 67 -9.83 6.67 3.36
N SER A 68 -10.49 6.09 2.35
CA SER A 68 -9.99 5.97 0.97
C SER A 68 -11.12 5.58 -0.01
N ASP A 69 -10.94 5.87 -1.30
CA ASP A 69 -11.80 5.36 -2.39
C ASP A 69 -11.33 3.98 -2.93
N GLY A 70 -10.14 3.54 -2.53
CA GLY A 70 -9.51 2.31 -3.00
C GLY A 70 -8.06 2.20 -2.55
N PHE A 71 -7.39 1.11 -2.97
CA PHE A 71 -6.06 0.77 -2.49
C PHE A 71 -5.07 0.56 -3.63
N ASN A 72 -3.84 1.02 -3.42
CA ASN A 72 -2.69 0.54 -4.18
C ASN A 72 -2.07 -0.61 -3.39
N ILE A 73 -2.11 -1.83 -3.94
CA ILE A 73 -1.69 -3.04 -3.24
C ILE A 73 -0.28 -3.41 -3.68
N MET A 74 0.64 -3.42 -2.72
CA MET A 74 2.01 -3.90 -2.93
C MET A 74 2.21 -5.23 -2.22
N PHE A 75 2.60 -6.25 -2.98
CA PHE A 75 2.84 -7.58 -2.46
C PHE A 75 4.31 -7.75 -2.04
N PRO A 76 4.58 -8.42 -0.90
CA PRO A 76 5.94 -8.68 -0.45
C PRO A 76 6.69 -9.67 -1.36
N PHE A 77 5.95 -10.50 -2.11
CA PHE A 77 6.49 -11.43 -3.11
C PHE A 77 5.45 -11.67 -4.21
N LEU A 78 5.94 -11.98 -5.40
CA LEU A 78 5.13 -12.28 -6.58
C LEU A 78 5.61 -13.58 -7.25
N PRO A 79 4.72 -14.31 -7.93
CA PRO A 79 3.29 -14.01 -8.15
C PRO A 79 2.37 -14.46 -7.00
N ALA A 80 2.81 -15.38 -6.15
CA ALA A 80 1.92 -16.06 -5.20
C ALA A 80 1.18 -15.14 -4.21
N GLY A 81 1.74 -13.97 -3.84
CA GLY A 81 1.03 -12.99 -3.02
C GLY A 81 -0.16 -12.35 -3.72
N LEU A 82 -0.07 -12.15 -5.04
CA LEU A 82 -1.18 -11.70 -5.87
C LEU A 82 -2.23 -12.81 -6.01
N ASP A 83 -1.79 -14.04 -6.28
CA ASP A 83 -2.70 -15.20 -6.42
C ASP A 83 -3.52 -15.40 -5.15
N ASP A 84 -2.86 -15.39 -3.97
CA ASP A 84 -3.54 -15.50 -2.68
C ASP A 84 -4.56 -14.38 -2.46
N PHE A 85 -4.25 -13.15 -2.88
CA PHE A 85 -5.17 -12.02 -2.73
C PHE A 85 -6.40 -12.16 -3.64
N VAL A 86 -6.18 -12.53 -4.91
CA VAL A 86 -7.25 -12.72 -5.89
C VAL A 86 -8.13 -13.91 -5.50
N ASP A 87 -7.55 -15.02 -5.07
CA ASP A 87 -8.31 -16.24 -4.79
C ASP A 87 -9.02 -16.22 -3.44
N LYS A 88 -8.51 -15.45 -2.47
CA LYS A 88 -9.02 -15.49 -1.08
C LYS A 88 -9.65 -14.18 -0.63
N VAL A 89 -9.05 -13.03 -0.95
CA VAL A 89 -9.54 -11.72 -0.45
C VAL A 89 -10.60 -11.13 -1.37
N VAL A 90 -10.40 -11.15 -2.69
CA VAL A 90 -11.38 -10.59 -3.65
C VAL A 90 -12.78 -11.19 -3.48
N PRO A 91 -12.96 -12.51 -3.31
CA PRO A 91 -14.29 -13.10 -3.07
C PRO A 91 -14.96 -12.58 -1.79
N GLU A 92 -14.19 -12.31 -0.72
CA GLU A 92 -14.71 -11.73 0.51
C GLU A 92 -15.20 -10.28 0.28
N LEU A 93 -14.45 -9.47 -0.47
CA LEU A 93 -14.84 -8.11 -0.83
C LEU A 93 -16.11 -8.11 -1.71
N GLN A 94 -16.20 -9.04 -2.67
CA GLN A 94 -17.39 -9.22 -3.52
C GLN A 94 -18.61 -9.69 -2.73
N ARG A 95 -18.42 -10.59 -1.75
CA ARG A 95 -19.50 -11.08 -0.87
C ARG A 95 -20.09 -9.96 -0.02
N ARG A 96 -19.26 -8.98 0.37
CA ARG A 96 -19.67 -7.78 1.12
C ARG A 96 -20.27 -6.68 0.25
N GLY A 97 -20.17 -6.80 -1.07
CA GLY A 97 -20.67 -5.78 -2.01
C GLY A 97 -19.78 -4.54 -2.11
N ILE A 98 -18.54 -4.61 -1.62
CA ILE A 98 -17.55 -3.50 -1.67
C ILE A 98 -16.53 -3.64 -2.79
N PHE A 99 -16.68 -4.66 -3.65
CA PHE A 99 -15.89 -4.82 -4.86
C PHE A 99 -16.76 -5.41 -5.98
N ARG A 100 -16.50 -4.93 -7.21
CA ARG A 100 -17.21 -5.39 -8.41
C ARG A 100 -17.03 -6.90 -8.65
N LYS A 101 -18.04 -7.52 -9.24
CA LYS A 101 -17.99 -8.92 -9.68
C LYS A 101 -17.49 -9.07 -11.11
N GLU A 102 -17.79 -8.10 -11.95
CA GLU A 102 -17.40 -8.04 -13.35
C GLU A 102 -16.99 -6.61 -13.70
N TYR A 103 -16.27 -6.43 -14.80
CA TYR A 103 -16.00 -5.09 -15.33
C TYR A 103 -17.24 -4.50 -15.99
N GLU A 104 -17.61 -3.28 -15.61
CA GLU A 104 -18.81 -2.60 -16.10
C GLU A 104 -18.54 -1.78 -17.37
N GLY A 105 -17.28 -1.41 -17.61
CA GLY A 105 -16.86 -0.61 -18.76
C GLY A 105 -15.67 -1.18 -19.52
N GLY A 106 -15.54 -0.75 -20.78
CA GLY A 106 -14.43 -1.13 -21.67
C GLY A 106 -13.18 -0.27 -21.50
N THR A 107 -13.25 0.78 -20.69
CA THR A 107 -12.14 1.72 -20.46
C THR A 107 -11.79 1.86 -18.99
N LEU A 108 -10.56 2.29 -18.70
CA LEU A 108 -10.13 2.58 -17.33
C LEU A 108 -11.01 3.64 -16.66
N ARG A 109 -11.48 4.65 -17.41
CA ARG A 109 -12.32 5.72 -16.87
C ARG A 109 -13.66 5.18 -16.40
N GLU A 110 -14.32 4.37 -17.22
CA GLU A 110 -15.60 3.75 -16.85
C GLU A 110 -15.45 2.87 -15.61
N ASN A 111 -14.38 2.06 -15.55
CA ASN A 111 -14.10 1.20 -14.40
C ASN A 111 -13.67 1.96 -13.13
N LEU A 112 -13.44 3.27 -13.21
CA LEU A 112 -13.18 4.17 -12.08
C LEU A 112 -14.33 5.15 -11.83
N GLY A 113 -15.45 5.05 -12.55
CA GLY A 113 -16.57 5.99 -12.44
C GLY A 113 -16.25 7.41 -12.94
N LEU A 114 -15.26 7.56 -13.83
CA LEU A 114 -14.79 8.85 -14.32
C LEU A 114 -15.41 9.20 -15.68
N PRO A 115 -15.87 10.44 -15.91
CA PRO A 115 -16.37 10.86 -17.20
C PRO A 115 -15.25 10.93 -18.25
N ARG A 116 -15.60 10.66 -19.51
CA ARG A 116 -14.70 10.92 -20.65
C ARG A 116 -14.66 12.43 -20.91
N PRO A 117 -13.48 13.07 -20.87
CA PRO A 117 -13.39 14.50 -21.17
C PRO A 117 -13.74 14.74 -22.65
N LYS A 118 -14.54 15.78 -22.92
CA LYS A 118 -14.80 16.24 -24.30
C LYS A 118 -13.49 16.71 -24.93
N ASN A 119 -13.33 16.44 -26.22
CA ASN A 119 -12.21 17.00 -26.96
C ASN A 119 -12.36 18.53 -26.99
N ARG A 120 -11.26 19.26 -26.79
CA ARG A 120 -11.26 20.73 -26.68
C ARG A 120 -11.34 21.44 -28.03
N PHE A 121 -11.10 20.73 -29.13
CA PHE A 121 -10.98 21.29 -30.48
C PHE A 121 -12.06 20.77 -31.44
N PHE A 122 -12.67 19.62 -31.13
CA PHE A 122 -13.70 18.99 -31.95
C PHE A 122 -14.87 18.57 -31.07
N GLU A 123 -16.10 18.82 -31.53
CA GLU A 123 -17.27 18.21 -30.92
C GLU A 123 -17.28 16.71 -31.24
N SER A 124 -17.51 15.91 -30.20
CA SER A 124 -17.61 14.44 -30.26
C SER A 124 -19.00 14.00 -30.67
#